data_AF-A0A6M5YRF0-F1
#
_entry.id   AF-A0A6M5YRF0-F1
#
_cell.length_a   1.000
_cell.length_b   1.000
_cell.length_c   1.000
_cell.angle_alpha   90.00
_cell.angle_beta   90.00
_cell.angle_gamma   90.00
#
_symmetry.space_group_name_H-M   'P 1'
#
loop_
_entity.id
_entity.type
_entity.pdbx_description
1 polymer ?
#
loop_
_entity_poly.entity_id
_entity_poly.type
_entity_poly.pdbx_seq_one_letter_code
_entity_poly.pdbx_strand_id
1 'polypeptide(L)'
;MTRLATASVCVLLCALAGTGADPTPVEKQLAVQNAIASARKHLDSQNPTEAVAVLEQAVASADGNKVFLALLREAYVSELYQLGKAPNPDAERLAQTRRRLALLGGAPPAPADAPKPVPAALTAPPTPFTPPDVNPTLVTPIPAPASIESPTGDRLLPSGDTPVSQPFPAPARTTITNAIAAFKKENFAEADRLFGTIGAAKLTPEQKTAWAYCRIKLAADRVNAPACDAGTAAAAAQSVDEALTLITDNAKLLASGRAVLKAAQAKAGSAGPVRQAGGTGAPVVAVGDAIETANFRVVCGSRDLGDTVSKAAEASRKQIFERWSGPPSGVWQPKCEIVVHATADAYAKATGKPAEMTGHATVRITNGRVTERRVDLWADTALVDNALPRELTHVVLTDLFSDKPPPKWALEGMAILAGSPEEIGRYTRTLTRCAREGEVRPLAALFDLNDFPADKITGFYCQSASVVEYLIKLKGERNFKIFLSDAQRYGTSRALERQYGIEGTPALDAAWKRACLEPTRTP
;
A
#
# COMPACT_ATOMS: atom_id res chain seq x y z
N MET A 1 59.70 -1.38 -51.96
CA MET A 1 60.91 -1.10 -51.14
C MET A 1 60.54 0.15 -50.35
N THR A 2 60.44 0.22 -49.03
CA THR A 2 61.17 -0.43 -47.92
C THR A 2 60.32 -0.28 -46.64
N ARG A 3 60.50 -1.20 -45.69
CA ARG A 3 59.81 -1.40 -44.39
C ARG A 3 60.14 -0.27 -43.37
N LEU A 4 59.20 0.18 -42.53
CA LEU A 4 58.86 -0.31 -41.17
C LEU A 4 60.04 -0.25 -40.17
N ALA A 5 59.95 0.62 -39.14
CA ALA A 5 60.37 0.38 -37.74
C ALA A 5 60.39 1.69 -36.94
N THR A 6 59.38 1.93 -36.10
CA THR A 6 59.47 2.82 -34.94
C THR A 6 59.89 1.99 -33.73
N ALA A 7 60.98 2.43 -33.10
CA ALA A 7 61.68 1.74 -32.03
C ALA A 7 60.86 1.72 -30.73
N SER A 8 60.78 0.52 -30.13
CA SER A 8 60.46 0.31 -28.71
C SER A 8 61.64 0.73 -27.86
N VAL A 9 61.39 1.55 -26.83
CA VAL A 9 62.30 1.75 -25.71
C VAL A 9 61.67 1.08 -24.50
N CYS A 10 62.11 -0.15 -24.24
CA CYS A 10 61.98 -0.82 -22.95
C CYS A 10 62.94 -0.14 -21.97
N VAL A 11 62.40 0.47 -20.90
CA VAL A 11 63.20 0.80 -19.71
C VAL A 11 62.70 -0.05 -18.54
N LEU A 12 63.66 -0.85 -18.08
CA LEU A 12 63.72 -1.74 -16.93
C LEU A 12 62.74 -1.45 -15.78
N LEU A 13 62.03 -2.52 -15.38
CA LEU A 13 61.66 -2.75 -13.98
C LEU A 13 62.94 -2.89 -13.15
N CYS A 14 63.17 -1.94 -12.24
CA CYS A 14 63.98 -2.21 -11.05
C CYS A 14 63.07 -2.88 -10.02
N ALA A 15 63.34 -4.17 -9.79
CA ALA A 15 62.85 -4.91 -8.64
C ALA A 15 63.43 -4.30 -7.36
N LEU A 16 62.56 -3.65 -6.57
CA LEU A 16 62.77 -3.56 -5.13
C LEU A 16 62.11 -4.80 -4.52
N ALA A 17 62.96 -5.74 -4.13
CA ALA A 17 62.61 -6.81 -3.19
C ALA A 17 62.24 -6.15 -1.85
N GLY A 18 60.95 -5.83 -1.69
CA GLY A 18 60.34 -5.58 -0.40
C GLY A 18 59.84 -6.91 0.13
N THR A 19 60.42 -7.35 1.25
CA THR A 19 59.87 -8.37 2.14
C THR A 19 58.36 -8.21 2.26
N GLY A 20 57.58 -9.20 1.82
CA GLY A 20 56.12 -9.14 1.80
C GLY A 20 55.55 -9.07 3.22
N ALA A 21 55.46 -7.85 3.76
CA ALA A 21 54.61 -7.56 4.90
C ALA A 21 53.16 -7.81 4.46
N ASP A 22 52.37 -8.47 5.31
CA ASP A 22 50.93 -8.57 5.08
C ASP A 22 50.36 -7.16 4.88
N PRO A 23 49.53 -6.94 3.84
CA PRO A 23 48.98 -5.63 3.57
C PRO A 23 48.25 -5.11 4.81
N THR A 24 48.53 -3.87 5.17
CA THR A 24 47.95 -3.25 6.35
C THR A 24 46.42 -3.22 6.23
N PRO A 25 45.68 -3.17 7.35
CA PRO A 25 44.21 -3.11 7.31
C PRO A 25 43.67 -1.97 6.42
N VAL A 26 44.38 -0.84 6.37
CA VAL A 26 44.03 0.32 5.54
C VAL A 26 44.25 0.04 4.05
N GLU A 27 45.34 -0.64 3.68
CA GLU A 27 45.60 -1.04 2.28
C GLU A 27 44.58 -2.09 1.80
N LYS A 28 44.21 -3.05 2.66
CA LYS A 28 43.14 -4.02 2.38
C LYS A 28 41.80 -3.31 2.15
N GLN A 29 41.46 -2.35 3.01
CA GLN A 29 40.22 -1.58 2.89
C GLN A 29 40.19 -0.71 1.61
N LEU A 30 41.31 -0.08 1.26
CA LEU A 30 41.44 0.71 0.04
C LEU A 30 41.32 -0.16 -1.22
N ALA A 31 41.93 -1.35 -1.22
CA ALA A 31 41.81 -2.31 -2.30
C ALA A 31 40.35 -2.75 -2.52
N VAL A 32 39.60 -2.99 -1.44
CA VAL A 32 38.17 -3.35 -1.50
C VAL A 32 37.32 -2.19 -2.03
N GLN A 33 37.56 -0.96 -1.59
CA GLN A 33 36.84 0.22 -2.09
C GLN A 33 37.11 0.47 -3.58
N ASN A 34 38.37 0.34 -4.01
CA ASN A 34 38.74 0.47 -5.42
C ASN A 34 38.12 -0.64 -6.29
N ALA A 35 38.05 -1.87 -5.76
CA ALA A 35 37.41 -2.98 -6.45
C ALA A 35 35.89 -2.75 -6.60
N ILE A 36 35.20 -2.27 -5.55
CA ILE A 36 33.78 -1.91 -5.61
C ILE A 36 33.51 -0.82 -6.66
N ALA A 37 34.32 0.24 -6.66
CA ALA A 37 34.15 1.36 -7.58
C ALA A 37 34.37 0.93 -9.04
N SER A 38 35.45 0.18 -9.30
CA SER A 38 35.77 -0.34 -10.62
C SER A 38 34.71 -1.34 -11.11
N ALA A 39 34.23 -2.24 -10.25
CA ALA A 39 33.23 -3.22 -10.62
C ALA A 39 31.88 -2.59 -10.97
N ARG A 40 31.45 -1.55 -10.24
CA ARG A 40 30.25 -0.76 -10.60
C ARG A 40 30.39 -0.14 -11.99
N LYS A 41 31.53 0.49 -12.27
CA LYS A 41 31.81 1.06 -13.60
C LYS A 41 31.74 0.02 -14.71
N HIS A 42 32.24 -1.19 -14.46
CA HIS A 42 32.17 -2.29 -15.43
C HIS A 42 30.74 -2.80 -15.62
N LEU A 43 29.93 -2.93 -14.56
CA LEU A 43 28.52 -3.29 -14.68
C LEU A 43 27.69 -2.24 -15.40
N ASP A 44 27.93 -0.95 -15.11
CA ASP A 44 27.29 0.18 -15.82
C ASP A 44 27.63 0.19 -17.31
N SER A 45 28.84 -0.26 -17.65
CA SER A 45 29.32 -0.38 -19.03
C SER A 45 28.93 -1.71 -19.70
N GLN A 46 28.06 -2.52 -19.08
CA GLN A 46 27.64 -3.85 -19.54
C GLN A 46 28.80 -4.86 -19.74
N ASN A 47 29.87 -4.76 -18.95
CA ASN A 47 31.03 -5.66 -18.96
C ASN A 47 31.13 -6.45 -17.64
N PRO A 48 30.22 -7.42 -17.39
CA PRO A 48 30.16 -8.15 -16.12
C PRO A 48 31.34 -9.11 -15.91
N THR A 49 31.98 -9.62 -16.97
CA THR A 49 33.15 -10.50 -16.86
C THR A 49 34.32 -9.78 -16.16
N GLU A 50 34.55 -8.53 -16.51
CA GLU A 50 35.57 -7.65 -15.97
C GLU A 50 35.20 -7.20 -14.56
N ALA A 51 33.91 -6.95 -14.30
CA ALA A 51 33.41 -6.69 -12.96
C ALA A 51 33.68 -7.87 -12.01
N VAL A 52 33.41 -9.10 -12.47
CA VAL A 52 33.70 -10.32 -11.71
C VAL A 52 35.21 -10.47 -11.48
N ALA A 53 36.05 -10.25 -12.49
CA ALA A 53 37.49 -10.39 -12.36
C ALA A 53 38.09 -9.44 -11.31
N VAL A 54 37.66 -8.17 -11.33
CA VAL A 54 38.12 -7.15 -10.38
C VAL A 54 37.66 -7.45 -8.95
N LEU A 55 36.41 -7.93 -8.79
CA LEU A 55 35.92 -8.32 -7.47
C LEU A 55 36.62 -9.59 -6.97
N GLU A 56 36.76 -10.62 -7.78
CA GLU A 56 37.43 -11.87 -7.36
C GLU A 56 38.85 -11.65 -6.85
N GLN A 57 39.60 -10.72 -7.46
CA GLN A 57 40.94 -10.35 -7.02
C GLN A 57 40.97 -9.73 -5.61
N ALA A 58 39.88 -9.10 -5.17
CA ALA A 58 39.77 -8.43 -3.88
C ALA A 58 38.98 -9.21 -2.82
N VAL A 59 38.50 -10.44 -3.12
CA VAL A 59 37.69 -11.25 -2.19
C VAL A 59 38.42 -11.55 -0.89
N ALA A 60 39.72 -11.88 -0.97
CA ALA A 60 40.53 -12.16 0.22
C ALA A 60 40.69 -10.94 1.15
N SER A 61 40.64 -9.73 0.58
CA SER A 61 40.74 -8.47 1.32
C SER A 61 39.39 -7.97 1.85
N ALA A 62 38.28 -8.52 1.36
CA ALA A 62 36.93 -8.03 1.64
C ALA A 62 36.38 -8.43 3.02
N ASP A 63 36.95 -9.46 3.67
CA ASP A 63 36.66 -9.89 5.05
C ASP A 63 35.16 -9.82 5.45
N GLY A 64 34.28 -10.39 4.61
CA GLY A 64 32.84 -10.44 4.89
C GLY A 64 32.07 -9.13 4.65
N ASN A 65 32.67 -8.14 3.98
CA ASN A 65 31.99 -6.88 3.64
C ASN A 65 30.71 -7.13 2.83
N LYS A 66 29.56 -6.80 3.43
CA LYS A 66 28.23 -7.07 2.86
C LYS A 66 27.98 -6.36 1.53
N VAL A 67 28.50 -5.15 1.35
CA VAL A 67 28.34 -4.38 0.10
C VAL A 67 29.14 -5.03 -1.02
N PHE A 68 30.36 -5.48 -0.72
CA PHE A 68 31.20 -6.19 -1.66
C PHE A 68 30.58 -7.53 -2.09
N LEU A 69 30.09 -8.33 -1.15
CA LEU A 69 29.48 -9.63 -1.43
C LEU A 69 28.16 -9.51 -2.20
N ALA A 70 27.36 -8.47 -1.93
CA ALA A 70 26.15 -8.18 -2.69
C ALA A 70 26.48 -7.80 -4.15
N LEU A 71 27.48 -6.95 -4.36
CA LEU A 71 27.94 -6.54 -5.68
C LEU A 71 28.56 -7.71 -6.46
N LEU A 72 29.30 -8.60 -5.80
CA LEU A 72 29.83 -9.83 -6.40
C LEU A 72 28.72 -10.78 -6.84
N ARG A 73 27.63 -10.89 -6.05
CA ARG A 73 26.44 -11.66 -6.44
C ARG A 73 25.79 -11.08 -7.70
N GLU A 74 25.60 -9.77 -7.76
CA GLU A 74 25.06 -9.06 -8.91
C GLU A 74 25.92 -9.25 -10.18
N ALA A 75 27.25 -9.17 -10.02
CA ALA A 75 28.20 -9.39 -11.10
C ALA A 75 28.11 -10.83 -11.65
N TYR A 76 28.03 -11.85 -10.79
CA TYR A 76 27.86 -13.24 -11.22
C TYR A 76 26.52 -13.50 -11.92
N VAL A 77 25.41 -12.93 -11.44
CA VAL A 77 24.11 -13.06 -12.12
C VAL A 77 24.17 -12.43 -13.50
N SER A 78 24.81 -11.27 -13.63
CA SER A 78 24.98 -10.56 -14.90
C SER A 78 25.90 -11.31 -15.87
N GLU A 79 26.99 -11.90 -15.38
CA GLU A 79 27.91 -12.74 -16.18
C GLU A 79 27.18 -14.00 -16.70
N LEU A 80 26.38 -14.67 -15.85
CA LEU A 80 25.57 -15.83 -16.27
C LEU A 80 24.55 -15.47 -17.35
N TYR A 81 23.92 -14.29 -17.25
CA TYR A 81 22.98 -13.81 -18.24
C TYR A 81 23.65 -13.55 -19.60
N GLN A 82 24.84 -12.93 -19.60
CA GLN A 82 25.60 -12.70 -20.82
C GLN A 82 26.13 -13.98 -21.44
N LEU A 83 26.71 -14.87 -20.63
CA LEU A 83 27.18 -16.18 -21.10
C LEU A 83 26.02 -17.00 -21.68
N GLY A 84 24.83 -16.96 -21.07
CA GLY A 84 23.64 -17.64 -21.61
C GLY A 84 23.14 -17.13 -22.96
N LYS A 85 23.51 -15.90 -23.35
CA LYS A 85 23.17 -15.30 -24.66
C LYS A 85 24.26 -15.48 -25.72
N ALA A 86 25.46 -15.89 -25.33
CA ALA A 86 26.57 -16.05 -26.27
C ALA A 86 26.29 -17.24 -27.21
N PRO A 87 26.55 -17.11 -28.53
CA PRO A 87 26.31 -18.18 -29.50
C PRO A 87 27.20 -19.42 -29.29
N ASN A 88 28.30 -19.30 -28.55
CA ASN A 88 29.11 -20.43 -28.09
C ASN A 88 29.54 -20.17 -26.63
N PRO A 89 28.71 -20.54 -25.64
CA PRO A 89 28.99 -20.25 -24.25
C PRO A 89 30.12 -21.14 -23.72
N ASP A 90 31.07 -20.54 -23.00
CA ASP A 90 32.09 -21.29 -22.26
C ASP A 90 31.40 -22.08 -21.12
N ALA A 91 31.26 -23.38 -21.32
CA ALA A 91 30.59 -24.29 -20.41
C ALA A 91 31.32 -24.42 -19.06
N GLU A 92 32.65 -24.29 -19.05
CA GLU A 92 33.45 -24.35 -17.84
C GLU A 92 33.25 -23.09 -17.01
N ARG A 93 33.31 -21.91 -17.65
CA ARG A 93 33.05 -20.63 -16.99
C ARG A 93 31.63 -20.54 -16.44
N LEU A 94 30.63 -21.00 -17.19
CA LEU A 94 29.23 -21.09 -16.71
C LEU A 94 29.08 -21.95 -15.46
N ALA A 95 29.69 -23.13 -15.43
CA ALA A 95 29.63 -24.03 -14.28
C ALA A 95 30.34 -23.42 -13.06
N GLN A 96 31.49 -22.78 -13.28
CA GLN A 96 32.26 -22.11 -12.24
C GLN A 96 31.48 -20.94 -11.62
N THR A 97 30.90 -20.07 -12.44
CA THR A 97 30.12 -18.92 -11.97
C THR A 97 28.86 -19.35 -11.20
N ARG A 98 28.15 -20.40 -11.66
CA ARG A 98 27.00 -20.96 -10.91
C ARG A 98 27.40 -21.50 -9.54
N ARG A 99 28.52 -22.23 -9.46
CA ARG A 99 29.02 -22.77 -8.19
C ARG A 99 29.40 -21.65 -7.22
N ARG A 100 30.05 -20.59 -7.69
CA ARG A 100 30.45 -19.43 -6.87
C ARG A 100 29.23 -18.63 -6.40
N LEU A 101 28.22 -18.45 -7.24
CA LEU A 101 26.96 -17.83 -6.86
C LEU A 101 26.22 -18.62 -5.76
N ALA A 102 26.20 -19.95 -5.86
CA ALA A 102 25.60 -20.82 -4.85
C ALA A 102 26.31 -20.72 -3.48
N LEU A 103 27.65 -20.61 -3.47
CA LEU A 103 28.43 -20.38 -2.24
C LEU A 103 28.11 -19.03 -1.59
N LEU A 104 27.70 -18.03 -2.36
CA LEU A 104 27.24 -16.72 -1.88
C LEU A 104 25.75 -16.67 -1.53
N GLY A 105 25.06 -17.83 -1.47
CA GLY A 105 23.65 -17.93 -1.12
C GLY A 105 22.68 -17.47 -2.22
N GLY A 106 23.13 -17.35 -3.47
CA GLY A 106 22.27 -17.07 -4.62
C GLY A 106 21.92 -18.36 -5.37
N ALA A 107 20.62 -18.60 -5.62
CA ALA A 107 20.19 -19.65 -6.54
C ALA A 107 20.04 -19.05 -7.96
N PRO A 108 20.62 -19.66 -9.02
CA PRO A 108 20.32 -19.26 -10.38
C PRO A 108 18.86 -19.64 -10.72
N PRO A 109 18.14 -18.83 -11.51
CA PRO A 109 16.79 -19.19 -11.97
C PRO A 109 16.83 -20.46 -12.83
N ALA A 110 15.83 -21.34 -12.64
CA ALA A 110 15.68 -22.58 -13.40
C ALA A 110 15.35 -22.31 -14.88
N PRO A 111 15.83 -23.14 -15.83
CA PRO A 111 15.51 -22.98 -17.24
C PRO A 111 14.13 -23.58 -17.54
N ALA A 112 13.20 -22.75 -18.03
CA ALA A 112 11.93 -23.21 -18.58
C ALA A 112 11.61 -22.48 -19.89
N ASP A 113 11.56 -23.29 -20.95
CA ASP A 113 10.92 -23.19 -22.25
C ASP A 113 10.99 -21.92 -23.11
N ALA A 114 11.56 -22.14 -24.30
CA ALA A 114 11.68 -21.19 -25.40
C ALA A 114 10.30 -20.69 -25.92
N PRO A 115 10.17 -19.39 -26.23
CA PRO A 115 9.05 -18.91 -27.03
C PRO A 115 9.29 -19.21 -28.52
N LYS A 116 8.31 -19.86 -29.16
CA LYS A 116 8.23 -20.02 -30.63
C LYS A 116 8.24 -18.65 -31.35
N PRO A 117 8.73 -18.58 -32.62
CA PRO A 117 8.92 -17.31 -33.32
C PRO A 117 7.58 -16.62 -33.62
N VAL A 118 7.55 -15.31 -33.38
CA VAL A 118 6.40 -14.42 -33.60
C VAL A 118 6.30 -14.06 -35.09
N PRO A 119 5.13 -14.17 -35.75
CA PRO A 119 4.90 -13.50 -37.03
C PRO A 119 4.78 -11.99 -36.82
N ALA A 120 5.38 -11.24 -37.73
CA ALA A 120 5.50 -9.79 -37.69
C ALA A 120 4.14 -9.05 -37.64
N ALA A 121 4.17 -7.97 -36.86
CA ALA A 121 3.42 -6.73 -37.01
C ALA A 121 1.88 -6.79 -36.97
N LEU A 122 1.30 -6.47 -35.81
CA LEU A 122 0.22 -5.49 -35.72
C LEU A 122 0.44 -4.59 -34.50
N THR A 123 0.43 -3.29 -34.78
CA THR A 123 0.56 -2.15 -33.88
C THR A 123 -0.44 -2.18 -32.72
N ALA A 124 0.06 -2.13 -31.47
CA ALA A 124 -0.70 -1.66 -30.31
C ALA A 124 0.27 -1.01 -29.29
N PRO A 125 -0.06 0.17 -28.73
CA PRO A 125 0.78 0.88 -27.76
C PRO A 125 0.81 0.15 -26.40
N PRO A 126 1.85 0.36 -25.56
CA PRO A 126 1.93 -0.26 -24.24
C PRO A 126 0.80 0.24 -23.34
N THR A 127 0.21 -0.69 -22.57
CA THR A 127 -0.89 -0.46 -21.63
C THR A 127 -0.49 0.52 -20.51
N PRO A 128 -1.38 1.47 -20.15
CA PRO A 128 -1.11 2.47 -19.11
C PRO A 128 -1.19 1.90 -17.69
N PHE A 129 -0.35 2.48 -16.82
CA PHE A 129 -0.38 2.36 -15.36
C PHE A 129 -1.69 2.94 -14.80
N THR A 130 -2.47 2.12 -14.09
CA THR A 130 -3.66 2.57 -13.34
C THR A 130 -3.31 2.75 -11.85
N PRO A 131 -3.27 3.99 -11.33
CA PRO A 131 -3.16 4.23 -9.88
C PRO A 131 -4.51 3.99 -9.16
N PRO A 132 -4.50 3.68 -7.84
CA PRO A 132 -5.72 3.53 -7.05
C PRO A 132 -6.55 4.82 -6.98
N ASP A 133 -7.84 4.70 -7.30
CA ASP A 133 -8.84 5.73 -6.99
C ASP A 133 -9.05 5.80 -5.47
N VAL A 134 -8.76 6.97 -4.89
CA VAL A 134 -9.05 7.25 -3.48
C VAL A 134 -9.92 8.51 -3.43
N ASN A 135 -11.18 8.34 -3.06
CA ASN A 135 -12.16 9.43 -2.93
C ASN A 135 -12.37 9.77 -1.44
N PRO A 136 -12.18 11.02 -0.98
CA PRO A 136 -12.38 11.41 0.42
C PRO A 136 -13.60 12.32 0.60
N THR A 137 -14.49 12.05 1.57
CA THR A 137 -14.96 13.12 2.50
C THR A 137 -15.82 12.59 3.66
N LEU A 138 -15.67 13.29 4.80
CA LEU A 138 -16.44 13.21 6.04
C LEU A 138 -17.26 14.51 6.21
N VAL A 139 -18.49 14.36 6.73
CA VAL A 139 -19.42 15.33 7.36
C VAL A 139 -20.37 16.16 6.48
N THR A 140 -21.67 16.05 6.77
CA THR A 140 -22.83 16.77 6.22
C THR A 140 -23.51 17.66 7.27
N PRO A 141 -24.33 18.67 6.86
CA PRO A 141 -25.43 19.20 7.68
C PRO A 141 -26.82 18.71 7.19
N ILE A 142 -27.77 18.60 8.14
CA ILE A 142 -29.13 18.03 8.03
C ILE A 142 -30.15 19.04 7.45
N PRO A 143 -31.14 18.61 6.64
CA PRO A 143 -32.56 18.78 7.03
C PRO A 143 -33.50 17.60 6.67
N ALA A 144 -34.62 17.49 7.42
CA ALA A 144 -35.76 16.57 7.23
C ALA A 144 -37.01 17.33 6.68
N PRO A 145 -38.21 16.72 6.59
CA PRO A 145 -38.64 15.63 5.70
C PRO A 145 -39.80 16.04 4.73
N ALA A 146 -40.21 15.08 3.88
CA ALA A 146 -41.06 15.22 2.68
C ALA A 146 -42.58 15.46 2.91
N SER A 147 -43.29 15.83 1.84
CA SER A 147 -44.75 15.72 1.63
C SER A 147 -45.00 15.36 0.15
N ILE A 148 -45.46 14.13 -0.16
CA ILE A 148 -46.84 13.67 -0.47
C ILE A 148 -47.46 14.39 -1.68
N GLU A 149 -47.77 13.63 -2.74
CA GLU A 149 -49.03 13.74 -3.50
C GLU A 149 -49.31 12.52 -4.40
N SER A 150 -50.60 12.23 -4.55
CA SER A 150 -51.32 11.31 -5.46
C SER A 150 -52.74 11.89 -5.56
N PRO A 151 -53.68 11.48 -6.45
CA PRO A 151 -53.63 10.74 -7.73
C PRO A 151 -54.54 11.37 -8.84
N THR A 152 -54.62 10.76 -10.03
CA THR A 152 -55.78 10.82 -10.98
C THR A 152 -55.52 9.77 -12.09
N GLY A 153 -56.42 8.98 -12.67
CA GLY A 153 -57.88 8.89 -12.68
C GLY A 153 -58.37 8.63 -14.13
N ASP A 154 -59.12 7.53 -14.33
CA ASP A 154 -60.00 7.16 -15.49
C ASP A 154 -59.38 6.75 -16.86
N ARG A 155 -59.97 5.89 -17.71
CA ARG A 155 -61.07 4.86 -17.69
C ARG A 155 -61.16 4.25 -19.12
N LEU A 156 -61.58 2.99 -19.25
CA LEU A 156 -62.53 2.40 -20.26
C LEU A 156 -62.17 0.97 -20.75
N LEU A 157 -63.19 0.09 -20.72
CA LEU A 157 -63.36 -1.25 -21.33
C LEU A 157 -64.41 -1.10 -22.50
N PRO A 158 -64.80 -2.09 -23.37
CA PRO A 158 -64.82 -3.57 -23.12
C PRO A 158 -64.76 -4.57 -24.34
N SER A 159 -64.83 -5.86 -23.99
CA SER A 159 -65.49 -7.02 -24.66
C SER A 159 -64.81 -7.86 -25.76
N GLY A 160 -64.82 -9.19 -25.55
CA GLY A 160 -64.68 -10.25 -26.57
C GLY A 160 -64.31 -11.64 -26.01
N ASP A 161 -65.26 -12.57 -25.97
CA ASP A 161 -65.18 -13.96 -25.44
C ASP A 161 -64.34 -14.94 -26.29
N THR A 162 -63.66 -15.90 -25.63
CA THR A 162 -63.74 -17.37 -25.92
C THR A 162 -62.91 -18.19 -24.92
N PRO A 163 -63.29 -19.45 -24.62
CA PRO A 163 -62.76 -20.23 -23.51
C PRO A 163 -61.58 -21.10 -23.96
N VAL A 164 -60.41 -20.94 -23.34
CA VAL A 164 -59.27 -21.84 -23.50
C VAL A 164 -58.70 -22.20 -22.13
N SER A 165 -58.78 -23.50 -21.85
CA SER A 165 -57.96 -24.32 -20.95
C SER A 165 -57.16 -23.58 -19.89
N GLN A 166 -57.55 -23.74 -18.63
CA GLN A 166 -56.68 -23.47 -17.49
C GLN A 166 -55.40 -24.31 -17.59
N PRO A 167 -54.21 -23.70 -17.70
CA PRO A 167 -53.00 -24.34 -17.23
C PRO A 167 -52.92 -24.07 -15.73
N PHE A 168 -52.82 -25.13 -14.92
CA PHE A 168 -52.39 -25.03 -13.53
C PHE A 168 -51.27 -23.98 -13.39
N PRO A 169 -51.42 -22.92 -12.57
CA PRO A 169 -50.32 -22.00 -12.37
C PRO A 169 -49.28 -22.71 -11.52
N ALA A 170 -48.09 -22.88 -12.09
CA ALA A 170 -46.90 -23.31 -11.39
C ALA A 170 -46.73 -22.53 -10.06
N PRO A 171 -46.30 -23.18 -8.96
CA PRO A 171 -46.34 -22.63 -7.60
C PRO A 171 -45.47 -21.38 -7.37
N ALA A 172 -44.61 -20.99 -8.32
CA ALA A 172 -43.70 -19.86 -8.19
C ALA A 172 -44.35 -18.48 -8.46
N ARG A 173 -45.34 -18.38 -9.38
CA ARG A 173 -45.95 -17.09 -9.75
C ARG A 173 -46.99 -16.59 -8.75
N THR A 174 -47.68 -17.50 -8.06
CA THR A 174 -48.60 -17.17 -6.97
C THR A 174 -47.86 -16.71 -5.71
N THR A 175 -46.65 -17.24 -5.46
CA THR A 175 -45.89 -16.98 -4.24
C THR A 175 -45.36 -15.53 -4.16
N ILE A 176 -44.87 -14.94 -5.26
CA ILE A 176 -44.41 -13.53 -5.25
C ILE A 176 -45.56 -12.53 -5.10
N THR A 177 -46.69 -12.77 -5.77
CA THR A 177 -47.88 -11.93 -5.64
C THR A 177 -48.42 -11.97 -4.21
N ASN A 178 -48.40 -13.15 -3.57
CA ASN A 178 -48.78 -13.30 -2.16
C ASN A 178 -47.79 -12.59 -1.22
N ALA A 179 -46.48 -12.63 -1.48
CA ALA A 179 -45.47 -11.91 -0.69
C ALA A 179 -45.67 -10.40 -0.73
N ILE A 180 -45.91 -9.84 -1.94
CA ILE A 180 -46.19 -8.42 -2.14
C ILE A 180 -47.53 -8.03 -1.49
N ALA A 181 -48.55 -8.88 -1.58
CA ALA A 181 -49.83 -8.63 -0.93
C ALA A 181 -49.72 -8.66 0.61
N ALA A 182 -48.94 -9.59 1.18
CA ALA A 182 -48.67 -9.65 2.61
C ALA A 182 -47.92 -8.41 3.11
N PHE A 183 -46.92 -7.94 2.35
CA PHE A 183 -46.20 -6.68 2.63
C PHE A 183 -47.13 -5.47 2.64
N LYS A 184 -48.01 -5.35 1.63
CA LYS A 184 -49.00 -4.25 1.53
C LYS A 184 -50.06 -4.27 2.65
N LYS A 185 -50.33 -5.44 3.23
CA LYS A 185 -51.23 -5.61 4.39
C LYS A 185 -50.51 -5.48 5.73
N GLU A 186 -49.26 -5.02 5.74
CA GLU A 186 -48.40 -4.88 6.94
C GLU A 186 -48.17 -6.20 7.71
N ASN A 187 -48.43 -7.35 7.08
CA ASN A 187 -48.12 -8.65 7.65
C ASN A 187 -46.66 -9.02 7.32
N PHE A 188 -45.74 -8.34 8.01
CA PHE A 188 -44.30 -8.42 7.72
C PHE A 188 -43.70 -9.79 8.00
N ALA A 189 -44.25 -10.55 8.96
CA ALA A 189 -43.79 -11.91 9.29
C ALA A 189 -44.08 -12.89 8.14
N GLU A 190 -45.29 -12.85 7.60
CA GLU A 190 -45.66 -13.70 6.47
C GLU A 190 -44.97 -13.24 5.17
N ALA A 191 -44.80 -11.93 4.99
CA ALA A 191 -44.05 -11.38 3.86
C ALA A 191 -42.57 -11.84 3.87
N ASP A 192 -41.88 -11.79 5.02
CA ASP A 192 -40.50 -12.24 5.16
C ASP A 192 -40.35 -13.73 4.83
N ARG A 193 -41.24 -14.58 5.34
CA ARG A 193 -41.26 -16.01 5.05
C ARG A 193 -41.44 -16.28 3.55
N LEU A 194 -42.40 -15.61 2.91
CA LEU A 194 -42.68 -15.79 1.50
C LEU A 194 -41.54 -15.29 0.61
N PHE A 195 -40.95 -14.12 0.90
CA PHE A 195 -39.75 -13.65 0.18
C PHE A 195 -38.56 -14.59 0.36
N GLY A 196 -38.37 -15.15 1.57
CA GLY A 196 -37.35 -16.14 1.85
C GLY A 196 -37.48 -17.42 1.01
N THR A 197 -38.71 -17.90 0.77
CA THR A 197 -38.94 -19.09 -0.09
C THR A 197 -38.63 -18.84 -1.56
N ILE A 198 -38.71 -17.60 -2.02
CA ILE A 198 -38.41 -17.22 -3.41
C ILE A 198 -36.89 -17.05 -3.61
N GLY A 199 -36.22 -16.47 -2.61
CA GLY A 199 -34.77 -16.26 -2.58
C GLY A 199 -34.30 -15.00 -3.32
N ALA A 200 -33.23 -14.38 -2.82
CA ALA A 200 -32.76 -13.06 -3.27
C ALA A 200 -32.42 -12.98 -4.77
N ALA A 201 -31.94 -14.06 -5.37
CA ALA A 201 -31.53 -14.09 -6.78
C ALA A 201 -32.71 -13.91 -7.77
N LYS A 202 -33.95 -14.17 -7.33
CA LYS A 202 -35.15 -14.13 -8.17
C LYS A 202 -36.02 -12.89 -7.94
N LEU A 203 -35.58 -11.96 -7.10
CA LEU A 203 -36.31 -10.75 -6.71
C LEU A 203 -35.78 -9.51 -7.42
N THR A 204 -36.68 -8.60 -7.79
CA THR A 204 -36.29 -7.27 -8.30
C THR A 204 -35.69 -6.40 -7.18
N PRO A 205 -34.96 -5.32 -7.51
CA PRO A 205 -34.39 -4.41 -6.49
C PRO A 205 -35.45 -3.84 -5.53
N GLU A 206 -36.65 -3.53 -6.02
CA GLU A 206 -37.77 -3.03 -5.22
C GLU A 206 -38.29 -4.11 -4.27
N GLN A 207 -38.36 -5.37 -4.74
CA GLN A 207 -38.80 -6.51 -3.94
C GLN A 207 -37.76 -6.90 -2.89
N LYS A 208 -36.46 -6.82 -3.21
CA LYS A 208 -35.37 -6.99 -2.24
C LYS A 208 -35.43 -5.92 -1.15
N THR A 209 -35.74 -4.68 -1.53
CA THR A 209 -35.92 -3.58 -0.58
C THR A 209 -37.14 -3.80 0.32
N ALA A 210 -38.26 -4.28 -0.22
CA ALA A 210 -39.44 -4.65 0.56
C ALA A 210 -39.16 -5.81 1.52
N TRP A 211 -38.40 -6.82 1.09
CA TRP A 211 -37.99 -7.93 1.93
C TRP A 211 -37.05 -7.48 3.07
N ALA A 212 -36.04 -6.66 2.74
CA ALA A 212 -35.15 -6.06 3.72
C ALA A 212 -35.91 -5.23 4.76
N TYR A 213 -36.92 -4.48 4.33
CA TYR A 213 -37.79 -3.74 5.23
C TYR A 213 -38.51 -4.64 6.23
N CYS A 214 -39.09 -5.76 5.76
CA CYS A 214 -39.77 -6.72 6.64
C CYS A 214 -38.83 -7.25 7.72
N ARG A 215 -37.61 -7.66 7.33
CA ARG A 215 -36.60 -8.20 8.24
C ARG A 215 -36.14 -7.17 9.28
N ILE A 216 -35.90 -5.93 8.85
CA ILE A 216 -35.51 -4.83 9.74
C ILE A 216 -36.65 -4.50 10.72
N LYS A 217 -37.90 -4.46 10.26
CA LYS A 217 -39.06 -4.17 11.11
C LYS A 217 -39.29 -5.25 12.16
N LEU A 218 -39.26 -6.52 11.76
CA LEU A 218 -39.41 -7.66 12.69
C LEU A 218 -38.28 -7.72 13.72
N ALA A 219 -37.05 -7.42 13.29
CA ALA A 219 -35.91 -7.34 14.20
C ALA A 219 -36.06 -6.17 15.18
N ALA A 220 -36.54 -5.01 14.72
CA ALA A 220 -36.82 -3.88 15.60
C ALA A 220 -37.89 -4.23 16.64
N ASP A 221 -38.96 -4.91 16.24
CA ASP A 221 -40.02 -5.33 17.17
C ASP A 221 -39.52 -6.34 18.20
N ARG A 222 -38.66 -7.29 17.79
CA ARG A 222 -38.01 -8.25 18.70
C ARG A 222 -37.07 -7.56 19.70
N VAL A 223 -36.28 -6.59 19.24
CA VAL A 223 -35.34 -5.83 20.07
C VAL A 223 -36.07 -4.90 21.03
N ASN A 224 -37.21 -4.34 20.62
CA ASN A 224 -38.01 -3.43 21.44
C ASN A 224 -38.97 -4.17 22.39
N ALA A 225 -39.19 -5.47 22.21
CA ALA A 225 -40.00 -6.26 23.12
C ALA A 225 -39.38 -6.27 24.54
N PRO A 226 -40.20 -6.14 25.60
CA PRO A 226 -39.72 -6.15 26.99
C PRO A 226 -39.11 -7.49 27.42
N ALA A 227 -39.43 -8.59 26.70
CA ALA A 227 -38.86 -9.93 26.92
C ALA A 227 -37.64 -10.24 26.04
N CYS A 228 -36.99 -9.23 25.43
CA CYS A 228 -35.83 -9.45 24.57
C CYS A 228 -34.61 -9.86 25.40
N ASP A 229 -34.30 -11.15 25.43
CA ASP A 229 -33.05 -11.67 25.97
C ASP A 229 -31.86 -11.46 25.01
N ALA A 230 -30.65 -11.64 25.52
CA ALA A 230 -29.42 -11.40 24.75
C ALA A 230 -29.30 -12.31 23.50
N GLY A 231 -29.86 -13.53 23.54
CA GLY A 231 -29.85 -14.44 22.39
C GLY A 231 -30.81 -13.99 21.28
N THR A 232 -31.99 -13.51 21.67
CA THR A 232 -33.00 -12.94 20.78
C THR A 232 -32.49 -11.64 20.14
N ALA A 233 -31.77 -10.82 20.91
CA ALA A 233 -31.11 -9.62 20.41
C ALA A 233 -29.98 -9.94 19.42
N ALA A 234 -29.20 -10.99 19.66
CA ALA A 234 -28.15 -11.45 18.74
C ALA A 234 -28.73 -12.00 17.41
N ALA A 235 -29.79 -12.81 17.47
CA ALA A 235 -30.47 -13.31 16.28
C ALA A 235 -31.15 -12.19 15.46
N ALA A 236 -31.67 -11.17 16.15
CA ALA A 236 -32.19 -9.96 15.51
C ALA A 236 -31.08 -9.15 14.82
N ALA A 237 -29.90 -9.02 15.44
CA ALA A 237 -28.74 -8.36 14.84
C ALA A 237 -28.29 -9.04 13.54
N GLN A 238 -28.16 -10.37 13.55
CA GLN A 238 -27.81 -11.14 12.35
C GLN A 238 -28.86 -10.98 11.23
N SER A 239 -30.15 -11.02 11.58
CA SER A 239 -31.23 -10.85 10.61
C SER A 239 -31.22 -9.47 9.93
N VAL A 240 -30.77 -8.44 10.65
CA VAL A 240 -30.64 -7.07 10.13
C VAL A 240 -29.40 -6.95 9.24
N ASP A 241 -28.27 -7.56 9.61
CA ASP A 241 -27.04 -7.55 8.80
C ASP A 241 -27.28 -8.16 7.41
N GLU A 242 -27.93 -9.33 7.37
CA GLU A 242 -28.34 -9.95 6.11
C GLU A 242 -29.34 -9.09 5.32
N ALA A 243 -30.28 -8.43 5.98
CA ALA A 243 -31.24 -7.54 5.32
C ALA A 243 -30.56 -6.31 4.70
N LEU A 244 -29.50 -5.77 5.33
CA LEU A 244 -28.75 -4.63 4.81
C LEU A 244 -28.00 -4.98 3.51
N THR A 245 -27.58 -6.24 3.32
CA THR A 245 -26.96 -6.69 2.07
C THR A 245 -27.92 -6.74 0.87
N LEU A 246 -29.23 -6.77 1.14
CA LEU A 246 -30.27 -6.83 0.11
C LEU A 246 -30.66 -5.44 -0.40
N ILE A 247 -30.25 -4.35 0.27
CA ILE A 247 -30.62 -2.99 -0.07
C ILE A 247 -29.53 -2.37 -0.97
N THR A 248 -29.87 -2.10 -2.22
CA THR A 248 -28.93 -1.51 -3.18
C THR A 248 -29.06 0.01 -3.28
N ASP A 249 -30.26 0.58 -3.10
CA ASP A 249 -30.51 2.03 -3.23
C ASP A 249 -31.69 2.51 -2.37
N ASN A 250 -31.52 2.49 -1.04
CA ASN A 250 -32.49 3.08 -0.10
C ASN A 250 -31.80 3.57 1.18
N ALA A 251 -31.28 4.80 1.13
CA ALA A 251 -30.50 5.40 2.22
C ALA A 251 -31.26 5.49 3.55
N LYS A 252 -32.58 5.75 3.51
CA LYS A 252 -33.42 5.84 4.72
C LYS A 252 -33.56 4.47 5.39
N LEU A 253 -33.78 3.41 4.62
CA LEU A 253 -33.89 2.06 5.17
C LEU A 253 -32.54 1.54 5.68
N LEU A 254 -31.44 1.85 4.99
CA LEU A 254 -30.08 1.56 5.47
C LEU A 254 -29.79 2.22 6.82
N ALA A 255 -30.16 3.49 6.98
CA ALA A 255 -30.00 4.20 8.25
C ALA A 255 -30.84 3.58 9.38
N SER A 256 -32.12 3.28 9.11
CA SER A 256 -33.00 2.60 10.07
C SER A 256 -32.49 1.20 10.44
N GLY A 257 -32.04 0.41 9.47
CA GLY A 257 -31.45 -0.91 9.72
C GLY A 257 -30.18 -0.82 10.57
N ARG A 258 -29.27 0.11 10.29
CA ARG A 258 -28.06 0.34 11.11
C ARG A 258 -28.40 0.76 12.55
N ALA A 259 -29.45 1.55 12.75
CA ALA A 259 -29.91 1.94 14.08
C ALA A 259 -30.45 0.73 14.87
N VAL A 260 -31.26 -0.11 14.23
CA VAL A 260 -31.78 -1.35 14.84
C VAL A 260 -30.64 -2.33 15.14
N LEU A 261 -29.67 -2.48 14.24
CA LEU A 261 -28.48 -3.31 14.44
C LEU A 261 -27.69 -2.89 15.68
N LYS A 262 -27.44 -1.59 15.83
CA LYS A 262 -26.75 -1.02 17.00
C LYS A 262 -27.53 -1.27 18.29
N ALA A 263 -28.85 -1.10 18.29
CA ALA A 263 -29.70 -1.36 19.46
C ALA A 263 -29.73 -2.86 19.82
N ALA A 264 -29.76 -3.74 18.83
CA ALA A 264 -29.70 -5.18 19.00
C ALA A 264 -28.37 -5.63 19.61
N GLN A 265 -27.24 -5.12 19.09
CA GLN A 265 -25.90 -5.40 19.60
C GLN A 265 -25.69 -4.89 21.02
N ALA A 266 -26.23 -3.71 21.36
CA ALA A 266 -26.14 -3.16 22.71
C ALA A 266 -26.89 -4.04 23.74
N LYS A 267 -28.10 -4.52 23.40
CA LYS A 267 -28.87 -5.43 24.27
C LYS A 267 -28.27 -6.83 24.36
N ALA A 268 -27.64 -7.32 23.29
CA ALA A 268 -26.90 -8.59 23.32
C ALA A 268 -25.67 -8.54 24.25
N GLY A 269 -25.07 -7.36 24.46
CA GLY A 269 -23.89 -7.14 25.31
C GLY A 269 -24.15 -6.80 26.78
N SER A 270 -25.41 -6.76 27.25
CA SER A 270 -25.76 -6.26 28.59
C SER A 270 -25.73 -7.29 29.73
N ALA A 271 -25.30 -8.54 29.50
CA ALA A 271 -25.19 -9.56 30.54
C ALA A 271 -23.72 -9.82 30.92
N GLY A 272 -23.35 -9.63 32.18
CA GLY A 272 -22.07 -10.08 32.74
C GLY A 272 -22.20 -10.39 34.24
N PRO A 273 -21.15 -10.90 34.92
CA PRO A 273 -20.14 -11.86 34.48
C PRO A 273 -20.13 -13.11 35.39
N VAL A 274 -19.92 -14.31 34.83
CA VAL A 274 -19.38 -15.45 35.60
C VAL A 274 -18.02 -15.80 35.01
N ARG A 275 -16.99 -15.72 35.86
CA ARG A 275 -15.62 -16.11 35.56
C ARG A 275 -15.59 -17.57 35.10
N GLN A 276 -15.09 -17.84 33.89
CA GLN A 276 -13.83 -18.58 33.69
C GLN A 276 -13.33 -18.42 32.24
N ALA A 277 -12.01 -18.26 32.14
CA ALA A 277 -11.08 -18.39 31.01
C ALA A 277 -11.60 -18.38 29.54
N GLY A 278 -11.14 -17.37 28.78
CA GLY A 278 -10.87 -17.46 27.34
C GLY A 278 -12.04 -17.16 26.39
N GLY A 279 -11.85 -16.18 25.49
CA GLY A 279 -12.63 -16.07 24.25
C GLY A 279 -13.19 -14.68 23.94
N THR A 280 -12.38 -13.82 23.33
CA THR A 280 -12.81 -12.57 22.65
C THR A 280 -13.28 -12.90 21.24
N GLY A 281 -14.56 -12.66 20.94
CA GLY A 281 -15.15 -12.82 19.60
C GLY A 281 -15.44 -11.50 18.90
N ALA A 282 -14.39 -10.79 18.48
CA ALA A 282 -14.44 -9.98 17.25
C ALA A 282 -14.45 -10.96 16.04
N PRO A 283 -14.84 -10.57 14.82
CA PRO A 283 -14.72 -11.46 13.67
C PRO A 283 -13.24 -11.78 13.45
N VAL A 284 -12.85 -12.95 13.94
CA VAL A 284 -11.54 -13.55 13.83
C VAL A 284 -11.38 -13.98 12.38
N VAL A 285 -10.57 -13.22 11.63
CA VAL A 285 -9.65 -13.86 10.68
C VAL A 285 -8.82 -14.82 11.54
N ALA A 286 -8.86 -16.12 11.24
CA ALA A 286 -8.23 -17.19 12.02
C ALA A 286 -7.01 -16.70 12.81
N VAL A 287 -7.11 -16.65 14.14
CA VAL A 287 -6.06 -16.16 15.04
C VAL A 287 -4.82 -17.02 14.84
N GLY A 288 -3.86 -16.54 14.06
CA GLY A 288 -2.46 -16.79 14.38
C GLY A 288 -2.16 -16.03 15.67
N ASP A 289 -1.43 -16.66 16.59
CA ASP A 289 -1.02 -16.03 17.86
C ASP A 289 -0.40 -14.66 17.58
N ALA A 290 -0.91 -13.62 18.26
CA ALA A 290 -0.37 -12.28 18.12
C ALA A 290 1.06 -12.23 18.69
N ILE A 291 1.97 -11.58 17.96
CA ILE A 291 3.36 -11.38 18.39
C ILE A 291 3.47 -10.01 19.02
N GLU A 292 3.85 -10.00 20.29
CA GLU A 292 3.99 -8.79 21.10
C GLU A 292 5.45 -8.36 21.15
N THR A 293 5.70 -7.07 20.92
CA THR A 293 7.00 -6.42 21.16
C THR A 293 6.82 -5.25 22.13
N ALA A 294 7.84 -4.40 22.30
CA ALA A 294 7.73 -3.23 23.14
C ALA A 294 6.69 -2.22 22.61
N ASN A 295 6.65 -2.03 21.29
CA ASN A 295 5.82 -1.00 20.64
C ASN A 295 4.71 -1.57 19.76
N PHE A 296 4.70 -2.87 19.47
CA PHE A 296 3.80 -3.47 18.48
C PHE A 296 3.07 -4.71 18.99
N ARG A 297 1.88 -4.91 18.42
CA ARG A 297 1.13 -6.17 18.44
C ARG A 297 0.88 -6.58 17.00
N VAL A 298 1.54 -7.65 16.54
CA VAL A 298 1.46 -8.10 15.14
C VAL A 298 0.53 -9.30 15.03
N VAL A 299 -0.46 -9.21 14.15
CA VAL A 299 -1.41 -10.28 13.81
C VAL A 299 -1.22 -10.66 12.35
N CYS A 300 -0.89 -11.91 12.08
CA CYS A 300 -0.64 -12.41 10.73
C CYS A 300 -0.92 -13.91 10.62
N GLY A 301 -1.19 -14.40 9.41
CA GLY A 301 -1.52 -15.81 9.17
C GLY A 301 -0.35 -16.80 9.29
N SER A 302 0.89 -16.33 9.45
CA SER A 302 2.09 -17.16 9.58
C SER A 302 3.01 -16.63 10.67
N ARG A 303 3.52 -17.52 11.54
CA ARG A 303 4.42 -17.16 12.64
C ARG A 303 5.74 -16.56 12.15
N ASP A 304 6.35 -17.16 11.12
CA ASP A 304 7.63 -16.70 10.56
C ASP A 304 7.51 -15.29 9.96
N LEU A 305 6.39 -15.03 9.27
CA LEU A 305 6.08 -13.71 8.75
C LEU A 305 5.91 -12.70 9.89
N GLY A 306 5.22 -13.08 10.95
CA GLY A 306 5.01 -12.23 12.12
C GLY A 306 6.31 -11.92 12.88
N ASP A 307 7.20 -12.89 13.05
CA ASP A 307 8.50 -12.68 13.68
C ASP A 307 9.40 -11.78 12.80
N THR A 308 9.26 -11.86 11.47
CA THR A 308 9.95 -10.97 10.54
C THR A 308 9.40 -9.54 10.61
N VAL A 309 8.07 -9.39 10.52
CA VAL A 309 7.38 -8.09 10.55
C VAL A 309 7.55 -7.38 11.89
N SER A 310 7.47 -8.10 13.01
CA SER A 310 7.65 -7.51 14.34
C SER A 310 9.06 -6.95 14.57
N LYS A 311 10.11 -7.69 14.16
CA LYS A 311 11.50 -7.21 14.20
C LYS A 311 11.70 -6.01 13.27
N ALA A 312 11.18 -6.08 12.05
CA ALA A 312 11.25 -4.99 11.09
C ALA A 312 10.51 -3.75 11.60
N ALA A 313 9.35 -3.89 12.24
CA ALA A 313 8.58 -2.76 12.76
C ALA A 313 9.34 -1.99 13.86
N GLU A 314 9.99 -2.70 14.79
CA GLU A 314 10.83 -2.08 15.82
C GLU A 314 12.04 -1.36 15.21
N ALA A 315 12.71 -1.98 14.24
CA ALA A 315 13.84 -1.39 13.53
C ALA A 315 13.41 -0.14 12.75
N SER A 316 12.32 -0.22 11.98
CA SER A 316 11.75 0.88 11.20
C SER A 316 11.33 2.04 12.10
N ARG A 317 10.62 1.78 13.22
CA ARG A 317 10.27 2.83 14.19
C ARG A 317 11.52 3.56 14.66
N LYS A 318 12.55 2.83 15.09
CA LYS A 318 13.81 3.42 15.54
C LYS A 318 14.44 4.29 14.45
N GLN A 319 14.58 3.77 13.23
CA GLN A 319 15.19 4.48 12.11
C GLN A 319 14.42 5.76 11.73
N ILE A 320 13.08 5.70 11.72
CA ILE A 320 12.23 6.84 11.38
C ILE A 320 12.37 7.95 12.45
N PHE A 321 12.33 7.59 13.74
CA PHE A 321 12.57 8.57 14.80
C PHE A 321 13.97 9.19 14.70
N GLU A 322 15.01 8.35 14.56
CA GLU A 322 16.40 8.81 14.44
C GLU A 322 16.58 9.80 13.30
N ARG A 323 15.96 9.52 12.14
CA ARG A 323 16.02 10.39 10.96
C ARG A 323 15.39 11.76 11.19
N TRP A 324 14.23 11.82 11.86
CA TRP A 324 13.43 13.05 11.91
C TRP A 324 13.51 13.84 13.21
N SER A 325 13.86 13.19 14.32
CA SER A 325 13.80 13.80 15.66
C SER A 325 14.92 13.38 16.61
N GLY A 326 15.75 12.41 16.22
CA GLY A 326 16.66 11.73 17.13
C GLY A 326 16.04 10.47 17.75
N PRO A 327 16.69 9.84 18.74
CA PRO A 327 16.28 8.53 19.23
C PRO A 327 14.84 8.56 19.78
N PRO A 328 14.05 7.48 19.59
CA PRO A 328 12.68 7.42 20.09
C PRO A 328 12.68 7.55 21.62
N SER A 329 11.74 8.34 22.16
CA SER A 329 11.51 8.41 23.60
C SER A 329 10.40 7.44 24.01
N GLY A 330 10.72 6.56 24.96
CA GLY A 330 9.77 5.62 25.55
C GLY A 330 9.17 4.58 24.58
N VAL A 331 8.29 3.77 25.15
CA VAL A 331 7.48 2.78 24.43
C VAL A 331 6.10 3.36 24.13
N TRP A 332 5.53 2.99 22.98
CA TRP A 332 4.19 3.42 22.63
C TRP A 332 3.13 2.82 23.54
N GLN A 333 2.29 3.71 24.08
CA GLN A 333 1.06 3.36 24.79
C GLN A 333 -0.08 4.21 24.21
N PRO A 334 -1.11 3.59 23.58
CA PRO A 334 -1.19 2.16 23.26
C PRO A 334 -0.12 1.75 22.23
N LYS A 335 0.23 0.44 22.22
CA LYS A 335 1.04 -0.17 21.16
C LYS A 335 0.35 -0.01 19.80
N CYS A 336 1.15 -0.08 18.73
CA CYS A 336 0.62 -0.12 17.37
C CYS A 336 0.23 -1.55 16.99
N GLU A 337 -1.04 -1.75 16.64
CA GLU A 337 -1.51 -3.01 16.06
C GLU A 337 -1.09 -3.07 14.58
N ILE A 338 -0.43 -4.15 14.17
CA ILE A 338 -0.11 -4.42 12.77
C ILE A 338 -0.90 -5.65 12.35
N VAL A 339 -1.76 -5.52 11.35
CA VAL A 339 -2.51 -6.64 10.78
C VAL A 339 -1.99 -6.91 9.38
N VAL A 340 -1.44 -8.10 9.16
CA VAL A 340 -0.96 -8.54 7.84
C VAL A 340 -1.97 -9.52 7.25
N HIS A 341 -2.72 -9.05 6.27
CA HIS A 341 -3.70 -9.80 5.51
C HIS A 341 -3.00 -10.70 4.49
N ALA A 342 -3.56 -11.89 4.22
CA ALA A 342 -2.89 -12.88 3.37
C ALA A 342 -2.76 -12.43 1.90
N THR A 343 -3.71 -11.64 1.41
CA THR A 343 -3.77 -11.16 0.02
C THR A 343 -4.35 -9.76 -0.05
N ALA A 344 -4.16 -9.09 -1.19
CA ALA A 344 -4.78 -7.80 -1.51
C ALA A 344 -6.32 -7.84 -1.36
N ASP A 345 -6.98 -8.91 -1.83
CA ASP A 345 -8.43 -9.07 -1.70
C ASP A 345 -8.88 -9.21 -0.24
N ALA A 346 -8.13 -9.97 0.57
CA ALA A 346 -8.41 -10.12 1.99
C ALA A 346 -8.28 -8.78 2.73
N TYR A 347 -7.25 -8.02 2.39
CA TYR A 347 -7.05 -6.65 2.88
C TYR A 347 -8.21 -5.74 2.47
N ALA A 348 -8.60 -5.73 1.20
CA ALA A 348 -9.68 -4.89 0.71
C ALA A 348 -11.02 -5.21 1.40
N LYS A 349 -11.33 -6.50 1.54
CA LYS A 349 -12.53 -6.96 2.24
C LYS A 349 -12.55 -6.59 3.72
N ALA A 350 -11.41 -6.72 4.40
CA ALA A 350 -11.32 -6.47 5.83
C ALA A 350 -11.31 -4.97 6.18
N THR A 351 -10.76 -4.13 5.29
CA THR A 351 -10.52 -2.71 5.57
C THR A 351 -11.45 -1.77 4.81
N GLY A 352 -12.12 -2.25 3.75
CA GLY A 352 -12.88 -1.42 2.82
C GLY A 352 -12.00 -0.52 1.94
N LYS A 353 -10.69 -0.72 1.92
CA LYS A 353 -9.74 0.01 1.06
C LYS A 353 -9.57 -0.68 -0.31
N PRO A 354 -9.17 0.05 -1.36
CA PRO A 354 -8.84 -0.54 -2.66
C PRO A 354 -7.75 -1.61 -2.54
N ALA A 355 -7.86 -2.69 -3.33
CA ALA A 355 -6.93 -3.82 -3.31
C ALA A 355 -5.53 -3.45 -3.83
N GLU A 356 -5.44 -2.36 -4.60
CA GLU A 356 -4.19 -1.83 -5.16
C GLU A 356 -3.32 -1.13 -4.10
N MET A 357 -3.88 -0.81 -2.93
CA MET A 357 -3.10 -0.26 -1.82
C MET A 357 -2.30 -1.38 -1.13
N THR A 358 -1.00 -1.16 -0.92
CA THR A 358 -0.12 -2.10 -0.19
C THR A 358 -0.34 -2.07 1.33
N GLY A 359 -0.96 -1.02 1.83
CA GLY A 359 -1.34 -0.87 3.22
C GLY A 359 -1.94 0.49 3.51
N HIS A 360 -2.34 0.69 4.77
CA HIS A 360 -2.66 2.00 5.32
C HIS A 360 -2.43 2.05 6.83
N ALA A 361 -2.11 3.25 7.34
CA ALA A 361 -2.08 3.56 8.76
C ALA A 361 -3.36 4.28 9.23
N THR A 362 -3.81 3.93 10.44
CA THR A 362 -4.88 4.62 11.18
C THR A 362 -4.35 5.02 12.55
N VAL A 363 -4.41 6.32 12.86
CA VAL A 363 -4.12 6.83 14.21
C VAL A 363 -5.34 7.61 14.69
N ARG A 364 -5.90 7.23 15.85
CA ARG A 364 -6.99 7.99 16.49
C ARG A 364 -6.48 8.76 17.68
N ILE A 365 -6.86 10.03 17.74
CA ILE A 365 -6.52 10.95 18.83
C ILE A 365 -7.82 11.39 19.49
N THR A 366 -7.89 11.24 20.80
CA THR A 366 -9.00 11.72 21.63
C THR A 366 -8.43 12.59 22.75
N ASN A 367 -8.94 13.82 22.91
CA ASN A 367 -8.47 14.77 23.92
C ASN A 367 -6.94 14.99 23.91
N GLY A 368 -6.36 15.12 22.71
CA GLY A 368 -4.92 15.33 22.54
C GLY A 368 -4.04 14.12 22.87
N ARG A 369 -4.63 12.93 23.11
CA ARG A 369 -3.89 11.69 23.36
C ARG A 369 -4.20 10.66 22.29
N VAL A 370 -3.18 9.94 21.85
CA VAL A 370 -3.35 8.81 20.93
C VAL A 370 -4.06 7.67 21.66
N THR A 371 -5.22 7.28 21.15
CA THR A 371 -6.05 6.18 21.68
C THR A 371 -5.96 4.92 20.82
N GLU A 372 -5.45 5.04 19.59
CA GLU A 372 -5.23 3.90 18.70
C GLU A 372 -4.09 4.19 17.73
N ARG A 373 -3.28 3.17 17.48
CA ARG A 373 -2.33 3.11 16.37
C ARG A 373 -2.56 1.77 15.70
N ARG A 374 -2.88 1.79 14.41
CA ARG A 374 -3.13 0.59 13.62
C ARG A 374 -2.52 0.72 12.23
N VAL A 375 -1.95 -0.36 11.74
CA VAL A 375 -1.41 -0.49 10.39
C VAL A 375 -1.96 -1.77 9.80
N ASP A 376 -2.70 -1.68 8.70
CA ASP A 376 -3.15 -2.83 7.93
C ASP A 376 -2.31 -2.92 6.65
N LEU A 377 -1.74 -4.10 6.39
CA LEU A 377 -0.90 -4.41 5.23
C LEU A 377 -1.36 -5.72 4.60
N TRP A 378 -1.04 -6.00 3.35
CA TRP A 378 -1.14 -7.36 2.83
C TRP A 378 0.22 -7.97 2.53
N ALA A 379 0.30 -9.29 2.60
CA ALA A 379 1.53 -10.04 2.42
C ALA A 379 1.97 -9.99 0.94
N ASP A 380 2.94 -9.11 0.67
CA ASP A 380 3.64 -9.01 -0.61
C ASP A 380 5.16 -9.13 -0.41
N THR A 381 5.91 -9.19 -1.52
CA THR A 381 7.39 -9.28 -1.46
C THR A 381 8.06 -7.97 -1.04
N ALA A 382 7.35 -6.85 -1.10
CA ALA A 382 7.80 -5.51 -0.77
C ALA A 382 7.37 -5.06 0.64
N LEU A 383 6.75 -5.95 1.42
CA LEU A 383 6.04 -5.63 2.66
C LEU A 383 6.99 -5.01 3.67
N VAL A 384 8.11 -5.69 3.92
CA VAL A 384 9.08 -5.33 4.95
C VAL A 384 9.90 -4.12 4.52
N ASP A 385 10.30 -4.07 3.25
CA ASP A 385 11.24 -3.07 2.74
C ASP A 385 10.57 -1.76 2.31
N ASN A 386 9.26 -1.79 2.00
CA ASN A 386 8.55 -0.63 1.44
C ASN A 386 7.22 -0.34 2.15
N ALA A 387 6.28 -1.29 2.20
CA ALA A 387 4.93 -1.00 2.72
C ALA A 387 4.94 -0.68 4.22
N LEU A 388 5.57 -1.52 5.03
CA LEU A 388 5.71 -1.34 6.47
C LEU A 388 6.40 -0.01 6.86
N PRO A 389 7.61 0.33 6.36
CA PRO A 389 8.25 1.60 6.72
C PRO A 389 7.48 2.83 6.23
N ARG A 390 6.77 2.74 5.09
CA ARG A 390 5.89 3.81 4.60
C ARG A 390 4.76 4.07 5.60
N GLU A 391 3.99 3.03 5.95
CA GLU A 391 2.86 3.18 6.88
C GLU A 391 3.31 3.58 8.29
N LEU A 392 4.42 3.02 8.78
CA LEU A 392 4.98 3.43 10.07
C LEU A 392 5.45 4.88 10.08
N THR A 393 5.87 5.42 8.94
CA THR A 393 6.22 6.85 8.85
C THR A 393 4.98 7.71 9.13
N HIS A 394 3.81 7.37 8.61
CA HIS A 394 2.58 8.10 8.93
C HIS A 394 2.23 8.04 10.42
N VAL A 395 2.42 6.89 11.07
CA VAL A 395 2.21 6.74 12.51
C VAL A 395 3.17 7.62 13.31
N VAL A 396 4.47 7.58 12.99
CA VAL A 396 5.50 8.37 13.69
C VAL A 396 5.29 9.87 13.46
N LEU A 397 4.95 10.29 12.24
CA LEU A 397 4.69 11.71 11.95
C LEU A 397 3.52 12.27 12.74
N THR A 398 2.53 11.44 13.09
CA THR A 398 1.43 11.86 13.96
C THR A 398 1.92 12.21 15.38
N ASP A 399 2.91 11.49 15.89
CA ASP A 399 3.55 11.83 17.18
C ASP A 399 4.47 13.06 17.05
N LEU A 400 5.19 13.20 15.93
CA LEU A 400 6.14 14.30 15.72
C LEU A 400 5.46 15.65 15.44
N PHE A 401 4.22 15.64 14.97
CA PHE A 401 3.44 16.81 14.57
C PHE A 401 2.04 16.78 15.22
N SER A 402 2.02 16.71 16.56
CA SER A 402 0.79 16.55 17.36
C SER A 402 -0.22 17.69 17.24
N ASP A 403 0.23 18.91 16.95
CA ASP A 403 -0.63 20.10 16.90
C ASP A 403 -1.34 20.21 15.54
N LYS A 404 -0.59 19.99 14.46
CA LYS A 404 -1.08 20.07 13.08
C LYS A 404 -0.30 19.10 12.19
N PRO A 405 -0.97 18.20 11.46
CA PRO A 405 -0.29 17.27 10.58
C PRO A 405 0.48 18.00 9.47
N PRO A 406 1.60 17.45 8.98
CA PRO A 406 2.30 17.98 7.83
C PRO A 406 1.37 18.07 6.60
N PRO A 407 1.65 18.98 5.65
CA PRO A 407 0.94 19.00 4.38
C PRO A 407 1.11 17.66 3.65
N LYS A 408 0.11 17.26 2.86
CA LYS A 408 0.03 15.92 2.24
C LYS A 408 1.27 15.58 1.43
N TRP A 409 1.78 16.51 0.62
CA TRP A 409 2.99 16.29 -0.17
C TRP A 409 4.20 15.95 0.70
N ALA A 410 4.35 16.60 1.86
CA ALA A 410 5.48 16.35 2.74
C ALA A 410 5.32 15.00 3.45
N LEU A 411 4.11 14.72 3.94
CA LEU A 411 3.77 13.46 4.61
C LEU A 411 4.04 12.25 3.69
N GLU A 412 3.59 12.31 2.44
CA GLU A 412 3.83 11.25 1.46
C GLU A 412 5.29 11.18 1.01
N GLY A 413 5.94 12.33 0.76
CA GLY A 413 7.35 12.34 0.38
C GLY A 413 8.24 11.74 1.48
N MET A 414 7.98 12.06 2.75
CA MET A 414 8.69 11.45 3.89
C MET A 414 8.44 9.93 3.97
N ALA A 415 7.21 9.49 3.74
CA ALA A 415 6.85 8.08 3.79
C ALA A 415 7.45 7.26 2.64
N ILE A 416 7.46 7.80 1.42
CA ILE A 416 8.12 7.18 0.25
C ILE A 416 9.62 7.05 0.49
N LEU A 417 10.26 8.09 1.04
CA LEU A 417 11.69 8.08 1.32
C LEU A 417 12.10 7.14 2.47
N ALA A 418 11.14 6.52 3.17
CA ALA A 418 11.41 5.47 4.15
C ALA A 418 11.54 4.08 3.52
N GLY A 419 11.15 3.91 2.25
CA GLY A 419 11.29 2.66 1.51
C GLY A 419 12.72 2.36 1.06
N SER A 420 12.89 1.22 0.40
CA SER A 420 14.17 0.79 -0.17
C SER A 420 14.73 1.77 -1.23
N PRO A 421 16.05 1.75 -1.48
CA PRO A 421 16.64 2.55 -2.55
C PRO A 421 16.03 2.29 -3.93
N GLU A 422 15.59 1.06 -4.21
CA GLU A 422 14.93 0.71 -5.48
C GLU A 422 13.53 1.32 -5.58
N GLU A 423 12.77 1.34 -4.48
CA GLU A 423 11.47 2.02 -4.40
C GLU A 423 11.63 3.51 -4.69
N ILE A 424 12.56 4.17 -3.99
CA ILE A 424 12.86 5.59 -4.20
C ILE A 424 13.30 5.83 -5.65
N GLY A 425 14.18 4.98 -6.18
CA GLY A 425 14.63 5.02 -7.58
C GLY A 425 13.47 4.93 -8.58
N ARG A 426 12.43 4.14 -8.28
CA ARG A 426 11.22 4.07 -9.13
C ARG A 426 10.52 5.42 -9.22
N TYR A 427 10.26 6.09 -8.09
CA TYR A 427 9.64 7.42 -8.08
C TYR A 427 10.49 8.46 -8.82
N THR A 428 11.82 8.42 -8.65
CA THR A 428 12.74 9.31 -9.36
C THR A 428 12.69 9.10 -10.87
N ARG A 429 12.70 7.85 -11.35
CA ARG A 429 12.59 7.54 -12.79
C ARG A 429 11.21 7.94 -13.35
N THR A 430 10.14 7.71 -12.58
CA THR A 430 8.77 8.06 -12.99
C THR A 430 8.56 9.58 -13.01
N LEU A 431 9.23 10.35 -12.16
CA LEU A 431 9.13 11.82 -12.13
C LEU A 431 9.44 12.45 -13.50
N THR A 432 10.49 12.00 -14.20
CA THR A 432 10.86 12.54 -15.51
C THR A 432 9.75 12.32 -16.55
N ARG A 433 9.10 11.14 -16.51
CA ARG A 433 7.91 10.86 -17.33
C ARG A 433 6.77 11.81 -16.95
N CYS A 434 6.44 11.91 -15.67
CA CYS A 434 5.39 12.80 -15.16
C CYS A 434 5.62 14.26 -15.57
N ALA A 435 6.86 14.74 -15.55
CA ALA A 435 7.21 16.09 -15.97
C ALA A 435 6.92 16.31 -17.47
N ARG A 436 7.34 15.37 -18.32
CA ARG A 436 7.09 15.42 -19.77
C ARG A 436 5.61 15.37 -20.12
N GLU A 437 4.83 14.62 -19.35
CA GLU A 437 3.39 14.42 -19.57
C GLU A 437 2.52 15.49 -18.88
N GLY A 438 3.14 16.51 -18.25
CA GLY A 438 2.41 17.59 -17.60
C GLY A 438 1.68 17.17 -16.32
N GLU A 439 2.10 16.06 -15.71
CA GLU A 439 1.58 15.57 -14.42
C GLU A 439 2.20 16.29 -13.21
N VAL A 440 3.34 16.97 -13.39
CA VAL A 440 4.01 17.78 -12.37
C VAL A 440 3.35 19.16 -12.26
N ARG A 441 3.14 19.64 -11.03
CA ARG A 441 2.49 20.93 -10.75
C ARG A 441 3.53 22.00 -10.37
N PRO A 442 3.22 23.30 -10.51
CA PRO A 442 4.01 24.34 -9.84
C PRO A 442 4.05 24.09 -8.33
N LEU A 443 5.21 24.30 -7.67
CA LEU A 443 5.32 24.01 -6.23
C LEU A 443 4.35 24.81 -5.36
N ALA A 444 3.94 26.01 -5.78
CA ALA A 444 2.90 26.77 -5.07
C ALA A 444 1.58 25.97 -5.02
N ALA A 445 1.16 25.43 -6.16
CA ALA A 445 -0.04 24.59 -6.23
C ALA A 445 0.12 23.28 -5.46
N LEU A 446 1.30 22.66 -5.46
CA LEU A 446 1.57 21.46 -4.66
C LEU A 446 1.46 21.75 -3.15
N PHE A 447 2.00 22.88 -2.71
CA PHE A 447 2.04 23.26 -1.29
C PHE A 447 0.67 23.69 -0.74
N ASP A 448 -0.19 24.20 -1.60
CA ASP A 448 -1.56 24.62 -1.25
C ASP A 448 -2.58 23.46 -1.29
N LEU A 449 -2.17 22.24 -1.67
CA LEU A 449 -3.04 21.06 -1.62
C LEU A 449 -3.38 20.68 -0.17
N ASN A 450 -4.65 20.84 0.18
CA ASN A 450 -5.20 20.41 1.46
C ASN A 450 -5.63 18.94 1.47
N ASP A 451 -5.91 18.38 0.29
CA ASP A 451 -6.29 16.97 0.10
C ASP A 451 -5.54 16.36 -1.10
N PHE A 452 -5.66 15.05 -1.26
CA PHE A 452 -5.11 14.35 -2.42
C PHE A 452 -5.76 14.85 -3.71
N PRO A 453 -4.98 15.07 -4.78
CA PRO A 453 -5.55 15.52 -6.04
C PRO A 453 -6.32 14.38 -6.73
N ALA A 454 -7.51 14.69 -7.26
CA ALA A 454 -8.29 13.75 -8.06
C ALA A 454 -7.64 13.43 -9.42
N ASP A 455 -6.77 14.31 -9.91
CA ASP A 455 -6.02 14.14 -11.16
C ASP A 455 -4.51 14.00 -10.88
N LYS A 456 -3.76 13.44 -11.84
CA LYS A 456 -2.27 13.39 -11.83
C LYS A 456 -1.70 12.94 -10.48
N ILE A 457 -2.32 11.92 -9.88
CA ILE A 457 -1.96 11.41 -8.55
C ILE A 457 -0.54 10.81 -8.56
N THR A 458 -0.15 10.16 -9.65
CA THR A 458 1.21 9.64 -9.85
C THR A 458 2.23 10.77 -9.82
N GLY A 459 1.98 11.85 -10.56
CA GLY A 459 2.80 13.06 -10.53
C GLY A 459 2.89 13.68 -9.14
N PHE A 460 1.80 13.68 -8.38
CA PHE A 460 1.79 14.14 -6.98
C PHE A 460 2.76 13.35 -6.10
N TYR A 461 2.71 12.01 -6.12
CA TYR A 461 3.62 11.20 -5.30
C TYR A 461 5.08 11.34 -5.75
N CYS A 462 5.35 11.28 -7.05
CA CYS A 462 6.71 11.41 -7.59
C CYS A 462 7.30 12.79 -7.25
N GLN A 463 6.53 13.85 -7.44
CA GLN A 463 6.95 15.21 -7.14
C GLN A 463 7.15 15.40 -5.63
N SER A 464 6.27 14.86 -4.80
CA SER A 464 6.37 14.90 -3.34
C SER A 464 7.68 14.29 -2.83
N ALA A 465 7.99 13.05 -3.25
CA ALA A 465 9.24 12.39 -2.88
C ALA A 465 10.47 13.19 -3.34
N SER A 466 10.45 13.70 -4.57
CA SER A 466 11.56 14.48 -5.14
C SER A 466 11.80 15.81 -4.41
N VAL A 467 10.74 16.56 -4.10
CA VAL A 467 10.86 17.85 -3.42
C VAL A 467 11.35 17.67 -1.99
N VAL A 468 10.83 16.68 -1.27
CA VAL A 468 11.32 16.33 0.08
C VAL A 468 12.80 15.95 0.01
N GLU A 469 13.19 15.07 -0.91
CA GLU A 469 14.58 14.64 -1.06
C GLU A 469 15.50 15.82 -1.39
N TYR A 470 15.07 16.72 -2.28
CA TYR A 470 15.81 17.92 -2.66
C TYR A 470 16.04 18.86 -1.47
N LEU A 471 14.98 19.16 -0.70
CA LEU A 471 15.08 20.00 0.49
C LEU A 471 15.96 19.38 1.59
N ILE A 472 15.96 18.05 1.72
CA ILE A 472 16.87 17.34 2.61
C ILE A 472 18.31 17.44 2.10
N LYS A 473 18.57 17.25 0.80
CA LYS A 473 19.91 17.39 0.22
C LYS A 473 20.50 18.79 0.43
N LEU A 474 19.67 19.83 0.49
CA LEU A 474 20.14 21.20 0.73
C LEU A 474 20.61 21.48 2.16
N LYS A 475 19.91 20.99 3.19
CA LYS A 475 20.15 21.38 4.60
C LYS A 475 19.96 20.27 5.64
N GLY A 476 19.66 19.05 5.23
CA GLY A 476 19.40 17.89 6.08
C GLY A 476 17.96 17.78 6.61
N GLU A 477 17.65 16.63 7.19
CA GLU A 477 16.32 16.25 7.67
C GLU A 477 15.82 17.12 8.82
N ARG A 478 16.73 17.52 9.73
CA ARG A 478 16.39 18.41 10.85
C ARG A 478 15.85 19.75 10.36
N ASN A 479 16.53 20.36 9.38
CA ASN A 479 16.10 21.63 8.80
C ASN A 479 14.78 21.46 8.04
N PHE A 480 14.60 20.35 7.33
CA PHE A 480 13.33 20.05 6.67
C PHE A 480 12.16 19.96 7.66
N LYS A 481 12.32 19.26 8.79
CA LYS A 481 11.29 19.22 9.84
C LYS A 481 10.98 20.61 10.41
N ILE A 482 12.00 21.41 10.68
CA ILE A 482 11.83 22.79 11.18
C ILE A 482 11.10 23.63 10.14
N PHE A 483 11.44 23.49 8.86
CA PHE A 483 10.75 24.14 7.75
C PHE A 483 9.25 23.83 7.72
N LEU A 484 8.86 22.55 7.87
CA LEU A 484 7.44 22.19 7.92
C LEU A 484 6.71 22.89 9.08
N SER A 485 7.35 22.96 10.25
CA SER A 485 6.79 23.62 11.44
C SER A 485 6.68 25.14 11.24
N ASP A 486 7.71 25.76 10.67
CA ASP A 486 7.74 27.19 10.35
C ASP A 486 6.72 27.56 9.27
N ALA A 487 6.55 26.70 8.25
CA ALA A 487 5.59 26.94 7.17
C ALA A 487 4.15 26.97 7.69
N GLN A 488 3.81 26.07 8.61
CA GLN A 488 2.50 26.06 9.26
C GLN A 488 2.25 27.29 10.14
N ARG A 489 3.30 27.86 10.75
CA ARG A 489 3.20 28.99 11.70
C ARG A 489 3.29 30.36 11.02
N TYR A 490 4.11 30.49 9.99
CA TYR A 490 4.50 31.78 9.39
C TYR A 490 4.24 31.85 7.88
N GLY A 491 3.76 30.78 7.26
CA GLY A 491 3.59 30.67 5.81
C GLY A 491 4.85 30.17 5.10
N THR A 492 4.65 29.49 3.97
CA THR A 492 5.72 28.77 3.26
C THR A 492 6.85 29.68 2.78
N SER A 493 6.54 30.85 2.21
CA SER A 493 7.57 31.76 1.69
C SER A 493 8.55 32.22 2.78
N ARG A 494 8.04 32.61 3.95
CA ARG A 494 8.88 33.04 5.07
C ARG A 494 9.66 31.87 5.68
N ALA A 495 9.09 30.67 5.68
CA ALA A 495 9.80 29.47 6.12
C ALA A 495 10.94 29.08 5.16
N LEU A 496 10.74 29.22 3.85
CA LEU A 496 11.79 28.98 2.84
C LEU A 496 12.96 29.96 3.00
N GLU A 497 12.66 31.24 3.20
CA GLU A 497 13.69 32.26 3.43
C GLU A 497 14.48 31.94 4.70
N ARG A 498 13.80 31.67 5.83
CA ARG A 498 14.46 31.41 7.12
C ARG A 498 15.29 30.13 7.15
N GLN A 499 14.80 29.05 6.53
CA GLN A 499 15.42 27.72 6.66
C GLN A 499 16.38 27.40 5.51
N TYR A 500 16.16 27.98 4.34
CA TYR A 500 16.93 27.68 3.13
C TYR A 500 17.57 28.90 2.47
N GLY A 501 17.20 30.13 2.86
CA GLY A 501 17.63 31.35 2.16
C GLY A 501 17.02 31.47 0.76
N ILE A 502 15.86 30.84 0.54
CA ILE A 502 15.19 30.82 -0.77
C ILE A 502 14.05 31.84 -0.76
N GLU A 503 14.05 32.74 -1.75
CA GLU A 503 13.07 33.82 -1.91
C GLU A 503 11.72 33.29 -2.44
N GLY A 504 10.96 32.65 -1.56
CA GLY A 504 9.62 32.18 -1.83
C GLY A 504 9.54 30.95 -2.75
N THR A 505 8.31 30.49 -2.95
CA THR A 505 8.04 29.26 -3.70
C THR A 505 8.46 29.28 -5.17
N PRO A 506 8.35 30.41 -5.92
CA PRO A 506 8.82 30.46 -7.32
C PRO A 506 10.33 30.21 -7.47
N ALA A 507 11.15 30.76 -6.57
CA ALA A 507 12.59 30.54 -6.58
C ALA A 507 12.92 29.06 -6.28
N LEU A 508 12.22 28.44 -5.32
CA LEU A 508 12.34 27.01 -5.06
C LEU A 508 11.93 26.17 -6.27
N ASP A 509 10.80 26.49 -6.91
CA ASP A 509 10.27 25.75 -8.07
C ASP A 509 11.29 25.75 -9.22
N ALA A 510 11.87 26.90 -9.54
CA ALA A 510 12.91 27.01 -10.57
C ALA A 510 14.18 26.23 -10.21
N ALA A 511 14.65 26.35 -8.96
CA ALA A 511 15.87 25.67 -8.50
C ALA A 511 15.70 24.13 -8.47
N TRP A 512 14.56 23.65 -7.98
CA TRP A 512 14.23 22.24 -7.95
C TRP A 512 14.08 21.66 -9.35
N LYS A 513 13.36 22.31 -10.26
CA LYS A 513 13.21 21.85 -11.65
C LYS A 513 14.56 21.72 -12.35
N ARG A 514 15.44 22.71 -12.19
CA ARG A 514 16.80 22.67 -12.74
C ARG A 514 17.62 21.50 -12.18
N ALA A 515 17.50 21.23 -10.88
CA ALA A 515 18.26 20.17 -10.23
C ALA A 515 17.73 18.76 -10.50
N CYS A 516 16.41 18.60 -10.68
CA CYS A 516 15.76 17.30 -10.66
C CYS A 516 15.09 16.87 -11.97
N LEU A 517 14.78 17.81 -12.87
CA LEU A 517 14.07 17.52 -14.12
C LEU A 517 14.90 17.80 -15.38
N GLU A 518 15.86 18.73 -15.31
CA GLU A 518 16.75 18.99 -16.42
C GLU A 518 17.85 17.93 -16.48
N PRO A 519 18.14 17.35 -17.66
CA PRO A 519 19.28 16.46 -17.80
C PRO A 519 20.54 17.25 -17.47
N THR A 520 21.37 16.72 -16.57
CA THR A 520 22.69 17.27 -16.28
C THR A 520 23.44 17.42 -17.59
N ARG A 521 23.65 18.66 -18.05
CA ARG A 521 24.60 18.95 -19.11
C ARG A 521 25.98 18.61 -18.56
N THR A 522 26.48 17.44 -18.91
CA THR A 522 27.90 17.12 -18.73
C THR A 522 28.69 18.14 -19.55
N PRO A 523 29.64 18.87 -18.94
CA PRO A 523 30.48 19.83 -19.67
C PRO A 523 31.33 19.16 -20.75
#